data_AF-G8JWV5-F1
#
_entry.id   AF-G8JWV5-F1
#
_cell.length_a   1.000
_cell.length_b   1.000
_cell.length_c   1.000
_cell.angle_alpha   90.00
_cell.angle_beta   90.00
_cell.angle_gamma   90.00
#
_symmetry.space_group_name_H-M   'P 1'
#
loop_
_entity.id
_entity.type
_entity.pdbx_description
1 polymer ?
#
loop_
_entity_poly.entity_id
_entity_poly.type
_entity_poly.pdbx_seq_one_letter_code
_entity_poly.pdbx_strand_id
1 'polypeptide(L)'
;MNNLSNELRHKKYSTKRVVKLFMALFALSSLRRWYSMRVWNESEVLVDRRSRFQGRCCRILSPDDVPKVLKELVESHKNVGKASHPHMYAWRTGVLREADALGGARKRNRQQTEKAAKIEQLCQGSADCGEAAAGSLLLSLLERNKLLNVIVIVTRWYGGTSLGSARFRHISSVAMQSLRNGEFCQTKPR
;
A
#
# COMPACT_ATOMS: atom_id res chain seq x y z
N MET A 1 1.25 -77.99 -2.98
CA MET A 1 2.19 -78.14 -4.11
C MET A 1 2.24 -76.82 -4.85
N ASN A 2 3.42 -76.17 -4.83
CA ASN A 2 4.12 -75.51 -5.94
C ASN A 2 3.31 -75.33 -7.25
N ASN A 3 3.43 -74.29 -8.06
CA ASN A 3 4.38 -73.18 -8.16
C ASN A 3 3.89 -72.26 -9.31
N LEU A 4 4.38 -71.01 -9.29
CA LEU A 4 4.76 -70.19 -10.44
C LEU A 4 3.90 -70.21 -11.72
N SER A 5 3.25 -69.07 -11.97
CA SER A 5 3.43 -68.34 -13.24
C SER A 5 3.32 -66.82 -13.01
N ASN A 6 4.50 -66.21 -12.80
CA ASN A 6 4.88 -64.88 -13.31
C ASN A 6 4.44 -64.76 -14.80
N GLU A 7 4.22 -63.62 -15.45
CA GLU A 7 4.72 -62.27 -15.31
C GLU A 7 3.92 -61.45 -16.34
N LEU A 8 3.22 -60.39 -15.94
CA LEU A 8 2.81 -59.27 -16.81
C LEU A 8 2.23 -58.17 -15.91
N ARG A 9 3.06 -57.69 -14.97
CA ARG A 9 2.79 -56.46 -14.23
C ARG A 9 3.09 -55.28 -15.14
N HIS A 10 2.03 -54.68 -15.69
CA HIS A 10 2.04 -53.33 -16.22
C HIS A 10 2.79 -52.40 -15.25
N LYS A 11 3.98 -51.93 -15.63
CA LYS A 11 4.58 -50.73 -15.05
C LYS A 11 3.69 -49.55 -15.45
N LYS A 12 2.67 -49.28 -14.62
CA LYS A 12 1.97 -47.99 -14.65
C LYS A 12 2.98 -46.94 -14.24
N TYR A 13 3.63 -46.33 -15.23
CA TYR A 13 4.37 -45.09 -15.01
C TYR A 13 3.39 -44.10 -14.39
N SER A 14 3.70 -43.70 -13.16
CA SER A 14 2.87 -42.80 -12.37
C SER A 14 2.85 -41.44 -13.05
N THR A 15 1.75 -41.17 -13.74
CA THR A 15 1.35 -39.87 -14.30
C THR A 15 1.47 -38.74 -13.28
N LYS A 16 1.47 -39.06 -11.98
CA LYS A 16 1.68 -38.10 -10.90
C LYS A 16 3.08 -37.48 -10.87
N ARG A 17 4.13 -38.14 -11.38
CA ARG A 17 5.49 -37.56 -11.40
C ARG A 17 5.69 -36.58 -12.57
N VAL A 18 5.14 -36.88 -13.74
CA VAL A 18 5.27 -36.02 -14.93
C VAL A 18 4.44 -34.74 -14.77
N VAL A 19 3.24 -34.83 -14.19
CA VAL A 19 2.39 -33.66 -13.90
C VAL A 19 3.00 -32.76 -12.82
N LYS A 20 3.69 -33.31 -11.81
CA LYS A 20 4.33 -32.51 -10.74
C LYS A 20 5.55 -31.72 -11.26
N LEU A 21 6.29 -32.27 -12.21
CA LEU A 21 7.44 -31.60 -12.84
C LEU A 21 7.01 -30.53 -13.86
N PHE A 22 5.92 -30.77 -14.60
CA PHE A 22 5.34 -29.77 -15.51
C PHE A 22 4.68 -28.60 -14.76
N MET A 23 4.01 -28.88 -13.64
CA MET A 23 3.46 -27.83 -12.78
C MET A 23 4.56 -26.96 -12.15
N ALA A 24 5.73 -27.52 -11.82
CA ALA A 24 6.83 -26.76 -11.22
C ALA A 24 7.43 -25.71 -12.19
N LEU A 25 7.55 -26.02 -13.49
CA LEU A 25 8.15 -25.13 -14.49
C LEU A 25 7.23 -23.99 -14.94
N PHE A 26 5.89 -24.18 -14.96
CA PHE A 26 4.93 -23.08 -15.15
C PHE A 26 4.64 -22.29 -13.86
N ALA A 27 4.79 -22.94 -12.70
CA ALA A 27 4.68 -22.31 -11.40
C ALA A 27 5.81 -21.32 -11.15
N LEU A 28 7.06 -21.53 -11.58
CA LEU A 28 8.15 -20.62 -11.18
C LEU A 28 8.05 -19.20 -11.77
N SER A 29 7.47 -19.00 -12.95
CA SER A 29 7.19 -17.66 -13.51
C SER A 29 5.89 -17.05 -12.95
N SER A 30 4.89 -17.88 -12.64
CA SER A 30 3.57 -17.45 -12.16
C SER A 30 3.50 -17.28 -10.63
N LEU A 31 4.23 -18.11 -9.86
CA LEU A 31 4.40 -17.97 -8.40
C LEU A 31 5.24 -16.75 -8.08
N ARG A 32 6.22 -16.38 -8.90
CA ARG A 32 7.00 -15.16 -8.69
C ARG A 32 6.13 -13.90 -8.81
N ARG A 33 5.03 -13.99 -9.58
CA ARG A 33 4.00 -12.96 -9.72
C ARG A 33 2.92 -13.02 -8.62
N TRP A 34 2.77 -14.16 -7.95
CA TRP A 34 1.97 -14.28 -6.71
C TRP A 34 2.76 -13.95 -5.44
N TYR A 35 4.10 -13.96 -5.49
CA TYR A 35 4.97 -13.59 -4.38
C TYR A 35 5.07 -12.06 -4.30
N SER A 36 4.30 -11.47 -3.39
CA SER A 36 4.40 -10.07 -2.94
C SER A 36 3.88 -8.99 -3.91
N MET A 37 2.69 -9.16 -4.49
CA MET A 37 1.93 -7.97 -4.93
C MET A 37 1.55 -7.17 -3.68
N ARG A 38 1.92 -5.89 -3.64
CA ARG A 38 1.56 -5.01 -2.54
C ARG A 38 0.04 -4.83 -2.51
N VAL A 39 -0.56 -4.93 -1.32
CA VAL A 39 -2.00 -4.69 -1.17
C VAL A 39 -2.25 -3.18 -1.28
N TRP A 40 -2.88 -2.78 -2.36
CA TRP A 40 -3.32 -1.40 -2.59
C TRP A 40 -4.67 -1.17 -1.94
N ASN A 41 -4.76 -0.11 -1.14
CA ASN A 41 -6.03 0.38 -0.62
C ASN A 41 -6.44 1.55 -1.50
N GLU A 42 -7.44 1.35 -2.34
CA GLU A 42 -7.89 2.36 -3.30
C GLU A 42 -9.10 3.12 -2.77
N SER A 43 -9.19 4.41 -3.12
CA SER A 43 -10.45 5.15 -3.03
C SER A 43 -11.37 4.76 -4.19
N GLU A 44 -12.63 5.16 -4.07
CA GLU A 44 -13.48 5.26 -5.25
C GLU A 44 -12.91 6.30 -6.23
N VAL A 45 -13.27 6.17 -7.50
CA VAL A 45 -12.91 7.15 -8.52
C VAL A 45 -13.87 8.33 -8.42
N LEU A 46 -13.37 9.46 -7.92
CA LEU A 46 -14.12 10.71 -7.89
C LEU A 46 -14.09 11.36 -9.27
N VAL A 47 -15.25 11.81 -9.76
CA VAL A 47 -15.38 12.49 -11.06
C VAL A 47 -15.97 13.89 -10.88
N ASP A 48 -15.32 14.90 -11.45
CA ASP A 48 -15.80 16.30 -11.49
C ASP A 48 -15.41 16.95 -12.82
N ARG A 49 -16.39 17.47 -13.57
CA ARG A 49 -16.23 18.04 -14.92
C ARG A 49 -15.31 17.20 -15.80
N ARG A 50 -15.62 15.89 -15.87
CA ARG A 50 -14.87 14.83 -16.58
C ARG A 50 -13.44 14.58 -16.07
N SER A 51 -12.92 15.39 -15.16
CA SER A 51 -11.67 15.08 -14.48
C SER A 51 -11.92 13.95 -13.50
N ARG A 52 -10.99 13.01 -13.42
CA ARG A 52 -11.08 11.84 -12.54
C ARG A 52 -9.95 11.88 -11.53
N PHE A 53 -10.23 11.43 -10.31
CA PHE A 53 -9.27 11.37 -9.22
C PHE A 53 -9.38 10.01 -8.55
N GLN A 54 -8.24 9.41 -8.23
CA GLN A 54 -8.22 8.20 -7.41
C GLN A 54 -7.01 8.21 -6.48
N GLY A 55 -7.27 8.01 -5.20
CA GLY A 55 -6.26 7.82 -4.17
C GLY A 55 -5.91 6.35 -4.02
N ARG A 56 -4.65 6.08 -3.71
CA ARG A 56 -4.13 4.76 -3.38
C ARG A 56 -3.17 4.91 -2.23
N CYS A 57 -3.21 3.99 -1.26
CA CYS A 57 -2.16 3.92 -0.25
C CYS A 57 -1.78 2.50 0.07
N CYS A 58 -0.56 2.36 0.56
CA CYS A 58 -0.02 1.09 1.03
C CYS A 58 1.03 1.32 2.11
N ARG A 59 1.33 0.26 2.85
CA ARG A 59 2.39 0.26 3.86
C ARG A 59 3.76 0.43 3.19
N ILE A 60 4.61 1.25 3.80
CA ILE A 60 6.06 1.29 3.55
C ILE A 60 6.79 1.34 4.88
N LEU A 61 8.01 0.81 4.94
CA LEU A 61 8.81 0.81 6.18
C LEU A 61 10.12 1.56 6.01
N SER A 62 10.58 1.74 4.78
CA SER A 62 11.79 2.48 4.45
C SER A 62 11.54 3.51 3.34
N PRO A 63 12.24 4.65 3.33
CA PRO A 63 12.31 5.54 2.18
C PRO A 63 12.67 4.82 0.87
N ASP A 64 13.47 3.75 0.93
CA ASP A 64 13.89 2.95 -0.23
C ASP A 64 12.75 2.15 -0.88
N ASP A 65 11.60 2.05 -0.21
CA ASP A 65 10.40 1.43 -0.78
C ASP A 65 9.72 2.33 -1.80
N VAL A 66 9.85 3.66 -1.67
CA VAL A 66 9.15 4.65 -2.49
C VAL A 66 9.35 4.42 -4.00
N PRO A 67 10.59 4.36 -4.54
CA PRO A 67 10.77 4.16 -5.98
C PRO A 67 10.20 2.82 -6.47
N LYS A 68 10.25 1.77 -5.64
CA LYS A 68 9.70 0.44 -5.97
C LYS A 68 8.17 0.49 -6.05
N VAL A 69 7.54 1.14 -5.08
CA VAL A 69 6.09 1.34 -5.01
C VAL A 69 5.58 2.14 -6.21
N LEU A 70 6.26 3.23 -6.58
CA LEU A 70 5.87 4.06 -7.72
C LEU A 70 5.97 3.29 -9.03
N LYS A 71 7.04 2.53 -9.22
CA LYS A 71 7.22 1.66 -10.39
C LYS A 71 6.13 0.58 -10.45
N GLU A 72 5.88 -0.11 -9.34
CA GLU A 72 4.84 -1.15 -9.23
C GLU A 72 3.46 -0.58 -9.56
N LEU A 73 3.12 0.63 -9.09
CA LEU A 73 1.85 1.28 -9.37
C LEU A 73 1.62 1.45 -10.89
N VAL A 74 2.62 1.99 -11.60
CA VAL A 74 2.52 2.24 -13.04
C VAL A 74 2.45 0.94 -13.84
N GLU A 75 3.22 -0.08 -13.44
CA GLU A 75 3.23 -1.40 -14.10
C GLU A 75 1.93 -2.18 -13.89
N SER A 76 1.35 -2.11 -12.69
CA SER A 76 0.12 -2.84 -12.33
C SER A 76 -1.15 -2.14 -12.83
N HIS A 77 -1.14 -0.81 -13.00
CA HIS A 77 -2.32 -0.03 -13.39
C HIS A 77 -2.11 0.68 -14.74
N LYS A 78 -2.42 -0.02 -15.84
CA LYS A 78 -2.25 0.49 -17.22
C LYS A 78 -2.89 1.86 -17.49
N ASN A 79 -3.93 2.23 -16.75
CA ASN A 79 -4.62 3.51 -16.89
C ASN A 79 -3.92 4.65 -16.16
N VAL A 80 -3.08 4.36 -15.15
CA VAL A 80 -2.32 5.38 -14.40
C VAL A 80 -1.24 5.99 -15.29
N GLY A 81 -0.51 5.20 -16.07
CA GLY A 81 0.54 5.71 -16.96
C GLY A 81 0.06 6.69 -18.03
N LYS A 82 -1.26 6.75 -18.31
CA LYS A 82 -1.89 7.69 -19.25
C LYS A 82 -2.51 8.92 -18.57
N ALA A 83 -2.40 9.02 -17.25
CA ALA A 83 -2.95 10.12 -16.48
C ALA A 83 -2.15 11.40 -16.69
N SER A 84 -2.82 12.55 -16.60
CA SER A 84 -2.17 13.86 -16.67
C SER A 84 -1.21 14.06 -15.51
N HIS A 85 -1.57 13.57 -14.32
CA HIS A 85 -0.72 13.54 -13.14
C HIS A 85 -0.76 12.12 -12.55
N PRO A 86 0.18 11.23 -12.92
CA PRO A 86 0.07 9.81 -12.61
C PRO A 86 0.26 9.46 -11.13
N HIS A 87 1.09 10.22 -10.42
CA HIS A 87 1.53 9.83 -9.08
C HIS A 87 1.93 11.06 -8.25
N MET A 88 0.99 11.94 -7.90
CA MET A 88 1.22 12.91 -6.82
C MET A 88 1.31 12.13 -5.51
N TYR A 89 2.35 12.29 -4.70
CA TYR A 89 2.49 11.45 -3.51
C TYR A 89 3.10 12.14 -2.31
N ALA A 90 2.83 11.57 -1.14
CA ALA A 90 3.55 11.84 0.09
C ALA A 90 3.69 10.56 0.92
N TRP A 91 4.72 10.50 1.73
CA TRP A 91 5.00 9.35 2.57
C TRP A 91 5.68 9.75 3.88
N ARG A 92 5.50 8.90 4.90
CA ARG A 92 6.16 9.04 6.20
C ARG A 92 6.53 7.65 6.70
N THR A 93 7.72 7.49 7.24
CA THR A 93 8.21 6.28 7.93
C THR A 93 8.79 6.65 9.28
N GLY A 94 8.71 5.73 10.24
CA GLY A 94 9.29 5.93 11.56
C GLY A 94 8.96 4.79 12.51
N VAL A 95 9.73 4.69 13.58
CA VAL A 95 9.53 3.69 14.63
C VAL A 95 8.79 4.34 15.78
N LEU A 96 7.65 3.76 16.15
CA LEU A 96 6.95 4.13 17.38
C LEU A 96 7.61 3.39 18.54
N ARG A 97 8.24 4.11 19.46
CA ARG A 97 8.65 3.57 20.75
C ARG A 97 7.70 4.02 21.82
N GLU A 98 7.18 3.05 22.57
CA GLU A 98 6.52 3.35 23.83
C GLU A 98 7.56 3.94 24.78
N ALA A 99 7.17 4.98 25.53
CA ALA A 99 8.06 5.53 26.55
C ALA A 99 8.29 4.45 27.61
N ASP A 100 9.55 3.99 27.73
CA ASP A 100 9.97 2.96 28.67
C ASP A 100 9.34 3.20 30.05
N ALA A 101 8.64 2.19 30.58
CA ALA A 101 8.07 2.22 31.93
C ALA A 101 9.16 2.02 33.00
N LEU A 102 10.35 2.58 32.80
CA LEU A 102 11.51 2.44 33.68
C LEU A 102 11.65 3.69 34.54
N GLY A 103 11.01 3.64 35.70
CA GLY A 103 11.14 4.64 36.75
C GLY A 103 10.22 4.34 37.92
N GLY A 104 10.60 3.34 38.74
CA GLY A 104 10.26 3.22 40.16
C GLY A 104 8.77 3.22 40.54
N ALA A 105 8.32 2.13 41.16
CA ALA A 105 7.06 2.10 41.88
C ALA A 105 6.97 3.25 42.92
N ARG A 106 6.27 4.32 42.59
CA ARG A 106 5.64 5.23 43.57
C ARG A 106 4.22 5.52 43.14
N LYS A 107 3.28 4.84 43.81
CA LYS A 107 1.87 5.23 43.86
C LYS A 107 1.77 6.73 44.12
N ARG A 108 1.12 7.50 43.23
CA ARG A 108 0.09 8.51 43.56
C ARG A 108 -0.45 9.23 42.33
N ASN A 109 -1.77 9.40 42.37
CA ASN A 109 -2.70 10.22 41.59
C ASN A 109 -2.92 9.96 40.09
N ARG A 110 -4.12 9.42 39.87
CA ARG A 110 -4.84 9.13 38.64
C ARG A 110 -5.28 10.44 37.97
N GLN A 111 -4.35 11.14 37.33
CA GLN A 111 -4.67 11.88 36.11
C GLN A 111 -3.99 11.12 34.97
N GLN A 112 -4.82 10.45 34.18
CA GLN A 112 -4.41 9.56 33.10
C GLN A 112 -3.94 10.41 31.92
N THR A 113 -2.74 10.98 32.04
CA THR A 113 -2.07 11.66 30.92
C THR A 113 -1.70 10.57 29.91
N GLU A 114 -2.36 10.55 28.75
CA GLU A 114 -2.01 9.66 27.65
C GLU A 114 -0.50 9.80 27.38
N LYS A 115 0.29 8.76 27.69
CA LYS A 115 1.72 8.77 27.44
C LYS A 115 1.93 8.99 25.94
N ALA A 116 2.49 10.14 25.57
CA ALA A 116 2.79 10.46 24.18
C ALA A 116 3.85 9.47 23.66
N ALA A 117 3.47 8.63 22.70
CA ALA A 117 4.42 7.76 22.01
C ALA A 117 5.51 8.60 21.34
N LYS A 118 6.78 8.21 21.51
CA LYS A 118 7.91 8.90 20.89
C LYS A 118 8.14 8.31 19.50
N ILE A 119 8.24 9.16 18.48
CA ILE A 119 8.60 8.76 17.12
C ILE A 119 10.11 8.87 16.97
N GLU A 120 10.76 7.78 16.58
CA GLU A 120 12.18 7.72 16.27
C GLU A 120 12.39 7.48 14.78
N GLN A 121 13.54 7.92 14.25
CA GLN A 121 13.93 7.71 12.85
C GLN A 121 12.85 8.19 11.86
N LEU A 122 12.24 9.34 12.14
CA LEU A 122 11.24 9.92 11.27
C LEU A 122 11.89 10.33 9.94
N CYS A 123 11.43 9.72 8.86
CA CYS A 123 11.72 10.16 7.50
C CYS A 123 10.41 10.45 6.78
N GLN A 124 10.40 11.47 5.94
CA GLN A 124 9.22 11.84 5.17
C GLN A 124 9.62 12.53 3.87
N GLY A 125 8.73 12.48 2.89
CA GLY A 125 8.93 13.10 1.60
C GLY A 125 7.63 13.23 0.83
N SER A 126 7.65 14.08 -0.20
CA SER A 126 6.51 14.28 -1.09
C SER A 126 6.97 14.75 -2.47
N ALA A 127 6.10 14.58 -3.47
CA ALA A 127 6.32 15.11 -4.80
C ALA A 127 4.99 15.51 -5.45
N ASP A 128 5.01 16.68 -6.08
CA ASP A 128 3.87 17.25 -6.81
C ASP A 128 3.59 16.56 -8.14
N CYS A 129 4.62 15.95 -8.77
CA CYS A 129 4.50 15.20 -10.03
C CYS A 129 3.65 15.91 -11.12
N GLY A 130 3.89 17.22 -11.29
CA GLY A 130 3.24 18.07 -12.30
C GLY A 130 1.96 18.78 -11.83
N GLU A 131 1.43 18.48 -10.65
CA GLU A 131 0.32 19.23 -10.03
C GLU A 131 0.87 20.03 -8.83
N ALA A 132 1.21 21.30 -9.08
CA ALA A 132 1.83 22.16 -8.09
C ALA A 132 1.07 22.17 -6.74
N ALA A 133 1.82 22.07 -5.64
CA ALA A 133 1.38 22.00 -4.25
C ALA A 133 0.60 20.74 -3.84
N ALA A 134 0.43 19.74 -4.72
CA ALA A 134 -0.26 18.51 -4.36
C ALA A 134 0.53 17.64 -3.36
N GLY A 135 1.86 17.56 -3.50
CA GLY A 135 2.74 16.79 -2.64
C GLY A 135 2.77 17.33 -1.22
N SER A 136 2.97 18.64 -1.05
CA SER A 136 2.95 19.28 0.27
C SER A 136 1.59 19.16 0.94
N LEU A 137 0.49 19.30 0.18
CA LEU A 137 -0.87 19.05 0.67
C LEU A 137 -1.07 17.63 1.19
N LEU A 138 -0.57 16.62 0.47
CA LEU A 138 -0.64 15.21 0.89
C LEU A 138 0.24 14.95 2.12
N LEU A 139 1.43 15.56 2.20
CA LEU A 139 2.29 15.43 3.37
C LEU A 139 1.65 16.04 4.62
N SER A 140 1.13 17.26 4.52
CA SER A 140 0.41 17.91 5.63
C SER A 140 -0.85 17.13 6.03
N LEU A 141 -1.48 16.40 5.10
CA LEU A 141 -2.57 15.48 5.43
C LEU A 141 -2.08 14.30 6.28
N LEU A 142 -0.95 13.67 5.94
CA LEU A 142 -0.36 12.59 6.75
C LEU A 142 0.09 13.09 8.14
N GLU A 143 0.70 14.27 8.21
CA GLU A 143 1.17 14.88 9.47
C GLU A 143 0.02 15.19 10.42
N ARG A 144 -1.04 15.86 9.93
CA ARG A 144 -2.22 16.22 10.74
C ARG A 144 -2.94 14.98 11.29
N ASN A 145 -2.97 13.90 10.51
CA ASN A 145 -3.55 12.63 10.94
C ASN A 145 -2.55 11.73 11.70
N LYS A 146 -1.32 12.20 11.96
CA LYS A 146 -0.24 11.48 12.66
C LYS A 146 0.05 10.09 12.06
N LEU A 147 -0.08 9.96 10.75
CA LEU A 147 0.11 8.69 10.05
C LEU A 147 1.58 8.44 9.76
N LEU A 148 2.02 7.21 10.00
CA LEU A 148 3.38 6.73 9.79
C LEU A 148 3.36 5.40 9.05
N ASN A 149 4.51 5.05 8.46
CA ASN A 149 4.75 3.82 7.72
C ASN A 149 3.78 3.62 6.56
N VAL A 150 3.44 4.72 5.89
CA VAL A 150 2.46 4.75 4.80
C VAL A 150 2.92 5.72 3.71
N ILE A 151 2.62 5.34 2.47
CA ILE A 151 2.66 6.20 1.31
C ILE A 151 1.23 6.35 0.78
N VAL A 152 0.85 7.57 0.45
CA VAL A 152 -0.38 7.89 -0.26
C VAL A 152 -0.04 8.50 -1.60
N ILE A 153 -0.71 8.02 -2.64
CA ILE A 153 -0.51 8.42 -4.02
C ILE A 153 -1.87 8.79 -4.58
N VAL A 154 -1.97 9.93 -5.26
CA VAL A 154 -3.17 10.35 -5.96
C VAL A 154 -2.86 10.46 -7.45
N THR A 155 -3.72 9.84 -8.25
CA THR A 155 -3.71 9.94 -9.71
C THR A 155 -4.83 10.87 -10.14
N ARG A 156 -4.54 11.79 -11.07
CA ARG A 156 -5.53 12.67 -11.71
C ARG A 156 -5.49 12.52 -13.23
N TRP A 157 -6.67 12.34 -13.83
CA TRP A 157 -6.89 12.44 -15.27
C TRP A 157 -7.63 13.74 -15.57
N TYR A 158 -7.05 14.62 -16.39
CA TYR A 158 -7.66 15.90 -16.76
C TYR A 158 -8.88 15.71 -17.66
N GLY A 159 -9.99 16.38 -17.33
CA GLY A 159 -11.25 16.28 -18.06
C GLY A 159 -11.48 17.30 -19.17
N GLY A 160 -10.54 18.21 -19.41
CA GLY A 160 -10.68 19.30 -20.41
C GLY A 160 -11.10 20.65 -19.82
N THR A 161 -11.48 20.74 -18.55
CA THR A 161 -11.86 22.00 -17.88
C THR A 161 -11.07 22.24 -16.60
N SER A 162 -10.60 23.48 -16.40
CA SER A 162 -9.91 23.87 -15.17
C SER A 162 -10.85 23.80 -13.96
N LEU A 163 -10.37 23.21 -12.87
CA LEU A 163 -11.10 23.05 -11.61
C LEU A 163 -10.72 24.10 -10.56
N GLY A 164 -9.69 24.91 -10.81
CA GLY A 164 -9.17 25.86 -9.82
C GLY A 164 -8.84 25.18 -8.50
N SER A 165 -9.30 25.74 -7.38
CA SER A 165 -9.06 25.20 -6.04
C SER A 165 -9.82 23.90 -5.74
N ALA A 166 -10.88 23.58 -6.49
CA ALA A 166 -11.69 22.38 -6.25
C ALA A 166 -10.87 21.08 -6.40
N ARG A 167 -9.87 21.06 -7.29
CA ARG A 167 -8.98 19.90 -7.47
C ARG A 167 -8.26 19.50 -6.18
N PHE A 168 -7.85 20.46 -5.37
CA PHE A 168 -7.12 20.19 -4.13
C PHE A 168 -8.02 19.59 -3.05
N ARG A 169 -9.30 19.98 -3.03
CA ARG A 169 -10.32 19.31 -2.18
C ARG A 169 -10.52 17.87 -2.61
N HIS A 170 -10.60 17.61 -3.91
CA HIS A 170 -10.73 16.24 -4.45
C HIS A 170 -9.52 15.38 -4.15
N ILE A 171 -8.30 15.90 -4.35
CA ILE A 171 -7.04 15.23 -4.01
C ILE A 171 -7.03 14.83 -2.53
N SER A 172 -7.38 15.76 -1.64
CA SER A 172 -7.46 15.48 -0.20
C SER A 172 -8.51 14.41 0.13
N SER A 173 -9.69 14.49 -0.51
CA SER A 173 -10.80 13.57 -0.26
C SER A 173 -10.46 12.14 -0.65
N VAL A 174 -9.96 11.93 -1.87
CA VAL A 174 -9.60 10.59 -2.34
C VAL A 174 -8.42 10.01 -1.57
N ALA A 175 -7.45 10.83 -1.17
CA ALA A 175 -6.33 10.41 -0.31
C ALA A 175 -6.83 9.95 1.07
N MET A 176 -7.72 10.71 1.71
CA MET A 176 -8.30 10.30 3.00
C MET A 176 -9.14 9.03 2.86
N GLN A 177 -9.91 8.88 1.78
CA GLN A 177 -10.71 7.69 1.55
C GLN A 177 -9.82 6.45 1.39
N SER A 178 -8.72 6.52 0.63
CA SER A 178 -7.80 5.39 0.51
C SER A 178 -7.16 5.03 1.84
N LEU A 179 -6.74 6.02 2.64
CA LEU A 179 -6.16 5.81 3.97
C LEU A 179 -7.13 5.17 4.97
N ARG A 180 -8.42 5.53 4.90
CA ARG A 180 -9.49 4.91 5.69
C ARG A 180 -9.72 3.47 5.24
N ASN A 181 -9.77 3.22 3.94
CA ASN A 181 -9.96 1.88 3.39
C ASN A 181 -8.79 0.95 3.77
N GLY A 182 -7.58 1.50 3.94
CA GLY A 182 -6.42 0.76 4.42
C GLY A 182 -6.25 0.73 5.94
N GLU A 183 -7.27 1.15 6.71
CA GLU A 183 -7.30 1.15 8.18
C GLU A 183 -6.13 1.92 8.84
N PHE A 184 -5.49 2.85 8.12
CA PHE A 184 -4.43 3.69 8.66
C PHE A 184 -4.99 4.78 9.58
N CYS A 185 -6.20 5.26 9.27
CA CYS A 185 -6.92 6.22 10.10
C CYS A 185 -7.97 5.48 10.94
N GLN A 186 -7.78 5.41 12.25
CA GLN A 186 -8.84 4.94 13.14
C GLN A 186 -10.02 5.92 13.08
N THR A 187 -11.21 5.43 12.75
CA THR A 187 -12.43 6.15 13.10
C THR A 187 -12.65 5.89 14.59
N LYS A 188 -12.56 6.92 15.44
CA LYS A 188 -13.11 6.78 16.79
C LYS A 188 -14.61 6.49 16.60
N PRO A 189 -15.15 5.38 17.11
CA PRO A 189 -16.61 5.22 17.14
C PRO A 189 -17.16 6.42 17.92
N ARG A 190 -18.16 7.08 17.32
CA ARG A 190 -18.89 8.17 17.97
C ARG A 190 -19.71 7.64 19.13
#